data_AF-A0A8T4YG77-F1
#
_entry.id   AF-A0A8T4YG77-F1
#
_cell.length_a   1.000
_cell.length_b   1.000
_cell.length_c   1.000
_cell.angle_alpha   90.00
_cell.angle_beta   90.00
_cell.angle_gamma   90.00
#
_symmetry.space_group_name_H-M   'P 1'
#
loop_
_entity.id
_entity.type
_entity.pdbx_description
1 polymer ?
#
loop_
_entity_poly.entity_id
_entity_poly.type
_entity_poly.pdbx_seq_one_letter_code
_entity_poly.pdbx_strand_id
1 'polypeptide(L)'
;MEKVEEMASKGLSDEDLGLALVDCLLIDKPRESRSLDALVFEVEYRDERYRVGVIGEDALESVKKHGYKDNQGKIHLRIPMSKLKKPIGWINEAY
;
A
#
# COMPACT_ATOMS: atom_id res chain seq x y z
N MET A 1 44.65 4.18 -20.97
CA MET A 1 43.30 4.45 -21.49
C MET A 1 42.35 3.51 -20.79
N GLU A 2 41.96 3.87 -19.58
CA GLU A 2 40.96 3.13 -18.81
C GLU A 2 39.58 3.52 -19.32
N LYS A 3 38.78 2.49 -19.64
CA LYS A 3 37.38 2.61 -20.08
C LYS A 3 36.57 3.19 -18.94
N VAL A 4 36.25 4.48 -19.02
CA VAL A 4 35.36 5.15 -18.10
C VAL A 4 33.93 4.75 -18.45
N GLU A 5 33.47 3.67 -17.82
CA GLU A 5 32.10 3.43 -17.36
C GLU A 5 30.96 3.91 -18.28
N GLU A 6 30.62 3.08 -19.27
CA GLU A 6 29.24 2.97 -19.79
C GLU A 6 28.35 2.34 -18.70
N MET A 7 28.03 3.06 -17.62
CA MET A 7 27.02 2.61 -16.64
C MET A 7 26.22 3.78 -16.06
N ALA A 8 25.46 4.47 -16.90
CA ALA A 8 24.34 5.33 -16.49
C ALA A 8 23.30 5.33 -17.63
N SER A 9 22.01 5.11 -17.47
CA SER A 9 21.16 4.83 -16.31
C SER A 9 19.91 4.15 -16.87
N LYS A 10 19.60 2.92 -16.47
CA LYS A 10 18.17 2.55 -16.43
C LYS A 10 17.62 3.30 -15.21
N GLY A 11 16.69 4.22 -15.45
CA GLY A 11 15.96 4.86 -14.35
C GLY A 11 15.34 3.80 -13.44
N LEU A 12 15.08 4.16 -12.19
CA LEU A 12 14.42 3.26 -11.23
C LEU A 12 13.03 2.91 -11.75
N SER A 13 12.69 1.62 -11.76
CA SER A 13 11.33 1.16 -12.05
C SER A 13 10.40 1.45 -10.87
N ASP A 14 9.09 1.39 -11.09
CA ASP A 14 8.09 1.51 -10.01
C ASP A 14 8.28 0.44 -8.92
N GLU A 15 8.79 -0.74 -9.28
CA GLU A 15 9.22 -1.78 -8.32
C GLU A 15 10.45 -1.34 -7.50
N ASP A 16 11.45 -0.75 -8.15
CA ASP A 16 12.67 -0.24 -7.48
C ASP A 16 12.36 0.94 -6.54
N LEU A 17 11.31 1.71 -6.84
CA LEU A 17 10.82 2.81 -6.00
C LEU A 17 9.84 2.34 -4.92
N GLY A 18 9.46 1.06 -4.89
CA GLY A 18 8.46 0.54 -3.96
C GLY A 18 7.04 1.10 -4.19
N LEU A 19 6.78 1.60 -5.41
CA LEU A 19 5.48 2.06 -5.90
C LEU A 19 4.59 0.91 -6.40
N ALA A 20 5.12 -0.31 -6.47
CA ALA A 20 4.34 -1.49 -6.82
C ALA A 20 3.14 -1.68 -5.88
N LEU A 21 1.94 -1.71 -6.46
CA LEU A 21 0.72 -2.08 -5.75
C LEU A 21 0.69 -3.58 -5.56
N VAL A 22 0.50 -4.01 -4.32
CA VAL A 22 0.37 -5.41 -3.96
C VAL A 22 -1.02 -5.71 -3.46
N ASP A 23 -1.49 -6.91 -3.81
CA ASP A 23 -2.81 -7.38 -3.42
C ASP A 23 -2.80 -7.85 -1.96
N CYS A 24 -3.62 -7.22 -1.13
CA CYS A 24 -3.72 -7.50 0.28
C CYS A 24 -5.16 -7.89 0.64
N LEU A 25 -5.35 -8.98 1.36
CA LEU A 25 -6.67 -9.40 1.82
C LEU A 25 -7.08 -8.58 3.05
N LEU A 26 -8.24 -7.94 3.03
CA LEU A 26 -8.81 -7.29 4.21
C LEU A 26 -9.28 -8.35 5.21
N ILE A 27 -8.74 -8.32 6.42
CA ILE A 27 -8.99 -9.33 7.45
C ILE A 27 -10.25 -9.04 8.25
N ASP A 28 -10.46 -7.78 8.61
CA ASP A 28 -11.61 -7.35 9.42
C ASP A 28 -12.07 -5.96 9.01
N LYS A 29 -13.15 -5.47 9.62
CA LYS A 29 -13.67 -4.13 9.32
C LYS A 29 -12.64 -3.06 9.74
N PRO A 30 -12.45 -2.01 8.93
CA PRO A 30 -11.54 -0.93 9.27
C PRO A 30 -11.94 -0.27 10.60
N ARG A 31 -10.95 0.13 11.40
CA ARG A 31 -11.17 0.80 12.69
C ARG A 31 -10.89 2.28 12.58
N GLU A 32 -11.78 3.09 13.12
CA GLU A 32 -11.58 4.54 13.20
C GLU A 32 -10.61 4.88 14.33
N SER A 33 -9.59 5.68 14.00
CA SER A 33 -8.68 6.31 14.95
C SER A 33 -9.12 7.76 15.17
N ARG A 34 -9.84 7.99 16.27
CA ARG A 34 -10.37 9.32 16.64
C ARG A 34 -9.29 10.38 16.87
N SER A 35 -8.05 9.97 17.17
CA SER A 35 -6.95 10.89 17.44
C SER A 35 -6.26 11.42 16.18
N LEU A 36 -6.43 10.74 15.04
CA LEU A 36 -5.70 11.03 13.80
C LEU A 36 -6.62 11.22 12.58
N ASP A 37 -7.94 11.21 12.80
CA ASP A 37 -8.95 11.22 11.73
C ASP A 37 -8.63 10.19 10.63
N ALA A 38 -8.34 8.96 11.09
CA ALA A 38 -7.79 7.91 10.23
C ALA A 38 -8.61 6.64 10.28
N LEU A 39 -8.66 5.91 9.17
CA LEU A 39 -9.15 4.53 9.11
C LEU A 39 -7.98 3.57 9.08
N VAL A 40 -7.96 2.61 10.01
CA VAL A 40 -6.93 1.58 10.10
C VAL A 40 -7.47 0.26 9.56
N PHE A 41 -6.84 -0.23 8.51
CA PHE A 41 -7.13 -1.50 7.85
C PHE A 41 -6.15 -2.56 8.37
N GLU A 42 -6.67 -3.70 8.81
CA GLU A 42 -5.85 -4.90 9.04
C GLU A 42 -5.90 -5.76 7.78
N VAL A 43 -4.75 -5.96 7.16
CA VAL A 43 -4.63 -6.69 5.90
C VAL A 43 -3.62 -7.82 6.00
N GLU A 44 -3.81 -8.86 5.20
CA GLU A 44 -2.88 -9.97 5.05
C GLU A 44 -2.19 -9.89 3.68
N TYR A 45 -0.87 -10.05 3.70
CA TYR A 45 -0.02 -10.11 2.53
C TYR A 45 1.07 -11.15 2.77
N ARG A 46 1.19 -12.14 1.88
CA ARG A 46 2.17 -13.25 1.98
C ARG A 46 2.19 -13.92 3.36
N ASP A 47 1.00 -14.30 3.86
CA ASP A 47 0.80 -14.96 5.16
C ASP A 47 1.23 -14.12 6.38
N GLU A 48 1.53 -12.83 6.18
CA GLU A 48 1.81 -11.87 7.25
C GLU A 48 0.71 -10.81 7.36
N ARG A 49 0.44 -10.37 8.60
CA ARG A 49 -0.51 -9.29 8.87
C ARG A 49 0.17 -7.94 9.00
N TYR A 50 -0.45 -6.95 8.37
CA TYR A 50 -0.06 -5.55 8.41
C TYR A 50 -1.23 -4.69 8.83
N ARG A 51 -0.90 -3.56 9.46
CA ARG A 51 -1.85 -2.48 9.69
C ARG A 51 -1.51 -1.34 8.77
N VAL A 52 -2.53 -0.81 8.09
CA VAL A 52 -2.39 0.34 7.20
C VAL A 52 -3.39 1.39 7.64
N GLY A 53 -2.88 2.51 8.13
CA GLY A 53 -3.68 3.69 8.44
C GLY A 53 -3.83 4.57 7.21
N VAL A 54 -5.05 5.03 6.95
CA VAL A 54 -5.39 5.93 5.86
C VAL A 54 -5.92 7.22 6.47
N ILE A 55 -5.31 8.35 6.12
CA ILE A 55 -5.62 9.67 6.65
C ILE A 55 -6.13 10.53 5.50
N GLY A 56 -7.31 11.14 5.68
CA GLY A 56 -7.92 12.02 4.70
C GLY A 56 -8.78 11.31 3.65
N GLU A 57 -9.69 12.09 3.05
CA GLU A 57 -10.69 11.60 2.10
C GLU A 57 -10.07 11.12 0.79
N ASP A 58 -9.15 11.89 0.20
CA ASP A 58 -8.51 11.55 -1.09
C ASP A 58 -7.75 10.21 -1.03
N ALA A 59 -7.04 9.97 0.08
CA ALA A 59 -6.34 8.72 0.31
C ALA A 59 -7.31 7.54 0.46
N LEU A 60 -8.43 7.76 1.16
CA LEU A 60 -9.48 6.76 1.32
C LEU A 60 -10.17 6.44 -0.01
N GLU A 61 -10.43 7.46 -0.84
CA GLU A 61 -10.98 7.27 -2.18
C GLU A 61 -10.03 6.48 -3.09
N SER A 62 -8.73 6.76 -3.05
CA SER A 62 -7.73 5.97 -3.79
C SER A 62 -7.71 4.50 -3.33
N VAL A 63 -7.75 4.23 -2.03
CA VAL A 63 -7.82 2.85 -1.49
C VAL A 63 -9.09 2.15 -1.97
N LYS A 64 -10.25 2.82 -1.94
CA LYS A 64 -11.53 2.26 -2.43
C LYS A 64 -11.50 1.99 -3.93
N LYS A 65 -10.94 2.91 -4.72
CA LYS A 65 -10.83 2.80 -6.19
C LYS A 65 -9.98 1.59 -6.60
N HIS A 66 -8.92 1.31 -5.86
CA HIS A 66 -8.00 0.20 -6.15
C HIS A 66 -8.41 -1.12 -5.51
N GLY A 67 -9.28 -1.07 -4.49
CA GLY A 67 -9.84 -2.26 -3.86
C GLY A 67 -10.93 -2.92 -4.70
N TYR A 68 -11.13 -4.21 -4.49
CA TYR A 68 -12.19 -4.97 -5.14
C TYR A 68 -12.73 -6.08 -4.22
N LYS A 69 -13.88 -6.64 -4.58
CA LYS A 69 -14.47 -7.79 -3.90
C LYS A 69 -14.36 -9.01 -4.82
N ASP A 70 -13.82 -10.11 -4.31
CA ASP A 70 -13.68 -11.34 -5.08
C ASP A 70 -15.02 -12.12 -5.18
N ASN A 71 -15.02 -13.21 -5.95
CA ASN A 71 -16.19 -14.06 -6.15
C ASN A 71 -16.65 -14.80 -4.87
N GLN A 72 -15.81 -14.88 -3.83
CA GLN A 72 -16.13 -15.45 -2.52
C GLN A 72 -16.63 -14.38 -1.54
N GLY A 73 -16.66 -13.13 -1.97
CA GLY A 73 -17.09 -11.99 -1.18
C GLY A 73 -16.02 -11.41 -0.25
N LYS A 74 -14.76 -11.80 -0.40
CA LYS A 74 -13.62 -11.22 0.31
C LYS A 74 -13.22 -9.89 -0.31
N ILE A 75 -12.76 -8.96 0.52
CA ILE A 75 -12.33 -7.63 0.07
C ILE A 75 -10.81 -7.63 -0.07
N HIS A 76 -10.32 -7.27 -1.23
CA HIS A 76 -8.91 -7.13 -1.56
C HIS A 76 -8.59 -5.65 -1.71
N LEU A 77 -7.51 -5.20 -1.10
CA LEU A 77 -6.98 -3.85 -1.21
C LEU A 77 -5.65 -3.91 -1.94
N ARG A 78 -5.52 -3.10 -3.00
CA ARG A 78 -4.23 -2.89 -3.67
C ARG A 78 -3.52 -1.72 -3.01
N ILE A 79 -2.47 -2.05 -2.26
CA ILE A 79 -1.74 -1.10 -1.40
C ILE A 79 -0.30 -0.99 -1.90
N PRO A 80 0.34 0.19 -1.91
CA PRO A 80 1.74 0.30 -2.27
C PRO A 80 2.59 -0.50 -1.30
N MET A 81 3.49 -1.34 -1.82
CA MET A 81 4.35 -2.20 -0.99
C MET A 81 5.16 -1.38 0.03
N SER A 82 5.58 -0.17 -0.33
CA SER A 82 6.27 0.77 0.57
C SER A 82 5.45 1.18 1.82
N LYS A 83 4.14 0.93 1.83
CA LYS A 83 3.22 1.19 2.94
C LYS A 83 2.91 -0.07 3.76
N LEU A 84 3.39 -1.24 3.39
CA LEU A 84 3.31 -2.45 4.23
C LEU A 84 4.46 -2.47 5.25
N LYS A 85 4.36 -1.62 6.28
CA LYS A 85 5.39 -1.48 7.35
C LYS A 85 4.81 -1.77 8.73
N LYS A 86 5.63 -2.34 9.61
CA LYS A 86 5.31 -2.54 11.03
C LYS A 86 5.87 -1.36 11.86
N PRO A 87 5.17 -0.89 12.91
CA PRO A 87 3.93 -1.44 13.48
C PRO A 87 2.65 -1.04 12.73
N ILE A 88 2.71 0.01 11.90
CA ILE A 88 1.63 0.48 11.03
C ILE A 88 2.26 1.27 9.87
N GLY A 89 1.75 1.08 8.66
CA GLY A 89 2.06 1.94 7.51
C GLY A 89 0.98 2.99 7.29
N TRP A 90 1.36 4.13 6.71
CA TRP A 90 0.46 5.28 6.57
C TRP A 90 0.30 5.75 5.13
N ILE A 91 -0.95 5.89 4.70
CA ILE A 91 -1.37 6.46 3.43
C ILE A 91 -2.07 7.78 3.73
N ASN A 92 -1.47 8.87 3.26
CA ASN A 92 -1.93 10.24 3.50
C ASN A 92 -2.09 11.01 2.19
N GLU A 93 -1.94 10.34 1.07
CA GLU A 93 -2.09 10.88 -0.29
C GLU A 93 -2.65 9.78 -1.20
N ALA A 94 -3.33 10.20 -2.26
CA ALA A 94 -3.80 9.30 -3.29
C ALA A 94 -2.62 8.73 -4.10
N TYR A 95 -2.77 7.48 -4.52
CA TYR A 95 -1.86 6.77 -5.42
C TYR A 95 -2.66 6.05 -6.51
#